data_AF-A0A378AC49-F1
#
_entry.id   AF-A0A378AC49-F1
#
_cell.length_a   1.000
_cell.length_b   1.000
_cell.length_c   1.000
_cell.angle_alpha   90.00
_cell.angle_beta   90.00
_cell.angle_gamma   90.00
#
_symmetry.space_group_name_H-M   'P 1'
#
loop_
_entity.id
_entity.type
_entity.pdbx_description
1 polymer ?
#
loop_
_entity_poly.entity_id
_entity_poly.type
_entity_poly.pdbx_seq_one_letter_code
_entity_poly.pdbx_strand_id
1 'polypeptide(L)'
;MAKSLIRKVVELPFIIEVEKDGKKFVICHADYPDDDYEFGKPVDADLVIWNRERVSAAQDGIVNEISGADLFIFGHTPAHQPSQYANQMYIDTGAVFCGRLTLV
;
A
#
# COMPACT_ATOMS: atom_id res chain seq x y z
N MET A 1 12.54 -24.73 -10.74
CA MET A 1 12.89 -23.58 -9.88
C MET A 1 11.71 -22.63 -9.63
N ALA A 2 10.94 -22.18 -10.63
CA ALA A 2 9.78 -21.30 -10.37
C ALA A 2 8.66 -21.96 -9.52
N LYS A 3 8.31 -23.22 -9.80
CA LYS A 3 7.22 -23.95 -9.10
C LYS A 3 7.40 -24.07 -7.58
N SER A 4 8.64 -24.18 -7.09
CA SER A 4 8.93 -24.25 -5.65
C SER A 4 8.80 -22.90 -4.95
N LEU A 5 8.97 -21.79 -5.68
CA LEU A 5 8.86 -20.44 -5.13
C LEU A 5 7.40 -19.96 -5.06
N ILE A 6 6.55 -20.36 -6.01
CA ILE A 6 5.12 -20.01 -6.02
C ILE A 6 4.43 -20.45 -4.72
N ARG A 7 4.80 -21.61 -4.16
CA ARG A 7 4.21 -22.09 -2.90
C ARG A 7 4.51 -21.17 -1.72
N LYS A 8 5.65 -20.47 -1.72
CA LYS A 8 6.01 -19.51 -0.67
C LYS A 8 5.21 -18.21 -0.76
N VAL A 9 4.71 -17.86 -1.95
CA VAL A 9 3.90 -16.65 -2.14
C VAL A 9 2.57 -16.73 -1.37
N VAL A 10 2.03 -17.95 -1.24
CA VAL A 10 0.78 -18.19 -0.50
C VAL A 10 0.92 -17.88 1.00
N GLU A 11 2.14 -17.91 1.53
CA GLU A 11 2.43 -17.62 2.93
C GLU A 11 2.68 -16.12 3.20
N LEU A 12 2.72 -15.27 2.16
CA LEU A 12 2.94 -13.84 2.33
C LEU A 12 1.70 -13.16 2.92
N PRO A 13 1.87 -12.25 3.88
CA PRO A 13 0.75 -11.47 4.39
C PRO A 13 0.29 -10.44 3.35
N PHE A 14 -0.99 -10.11 3.35
CA PHE A 14 -1.53 -9.01 2.54
C PHE A 14 -1.18 -7.63 3.10
N ILE A 15 -1.00 -7.55 4.42
CA ILE A 15 -0.79 -6.32 5.17
C ILE A 15 0.37 -6.55 6.14
N ILE A 16 1.33 -5.64 6.14
CA ILE A 16 2.46 -5.66 7.08
C ILE A 16 2.36 -4.43 7.97
N GLU A 17 2.36 -4.64 9.29
CA GLU A 17 2.54 -3.57 10.28
C GLU A 17 4.01 -3.52 10.71
N VAL A 18 4.58 -2.32 10.78
CA VAL A 18 5.92 -2.07 11.30
C VAL A 18 5.83 -0.94 12.31
N GLU A 19 6.29 -1.19 13.53
CA GLU A 19 6.49 -0.13 14.53
C GLU A 19 7.95 0.30 14.57
N LYS A 20 8.20 1.61 14.51
CA LYS A 20 9.53 2.19 14.61
C LYS A 20 9.47 3.58 15.21
N ASP A 21 10.32 3.85 16.20
CA ASP A 21 10.45 5.14 16.88
C ASP A 21 9.10 5.68 17.42
N GLY A 22 8.25 4.77 17.91
CA GLY A 22 6.92 5.11 18.43
C GLY A 22 5.88 5.43 17.35
N LYS A 23 6.21 5.23 16.07
CA LYS A 23 5.29 5.37 14.94
C LYS A 23 4.92 4.02 14.34
N LYS A 24 3.72 3.94 13.81
CA LYS A 24 3.15 2.77 13.15
C LYS A 24 3.04 2.98 11.65
N PHE A 25 3.63 2.07 10.90
CA PHE A 25 3.62 2.03 9.44
C PHE A 25 2.83 0.81 8.98
N VAL A 26 1.92 1.00 8.03
CA VAL A 26 1.13 -0.07 7.43
C VAL A 26 1.46 -0.17 5.95
N ILE A 27 1.83 -1.35 5.49
CA ILE A 27 2.24 -1.61 4.11
C ILE A 27 1.23 -2.55 3.48
N CYS A 28 0.58 -2.10 2.41
CA CYS A 28 -0.33 -2.89 1.58
C CYS A 28 0.14 -2.83 0.11
N HIS A 29 -0.30 -3.77 -0.72
CA HIS A 29 0.06 -3.71 -2.14
C HIS A 29 -0.58 -2.52 -2.86
N ALA A 30 -1.90 -2.34 -2.73
CA ALA A 30 -2.64 -1.31 -3.43
C ALA A 30 -3.38 -0.35 -2.50
N ASP A 31 -4.08 -0.85 -1.49
CA ASP A 31 -4.89 -0.04 -0.58
C ASP A 31 -5.11 -0.74 0.77
N TYR A 32 -5.63 0.00 1.74
CA TYR A 32 -6.32 -0.55 2.91
C TYR A 32 -7.81 -0.15 2.81
N PRO A 33 -8.74 -1.10 2.56
CA PRO A 33 -10.11 -0.80 2.13
C PRO A 33 -11.05 -0.49 3.30
N ASP A 34 -10.60 0.34 4.22
CA ASP A 34 -11.37 0.87 5.34
C ASP A 34 -10.75 2.22 5.75
N ASP A 35 -11.48 3.04 6.48
CA ASP A 35 -11.00 4.34 6.95
C ASP A 35 -10.38 4.25 8.36
N ASP A 36 -10.52 3.11 9.05
CA ASP A 36 -9.92 2.86 10.35
C ASP A 36 -9.13 1.54 10.38
N TYR A 37 -7.83 1.66 10.62
CA TYR A 37 -6.91 0.54 10.74
C TYR A 37 -6.87 -0.02 12.15
N GLU A 38 -7.02 -1.34 12.23
CA GLU A 38 -6.76 -2.12 13.44
C GLU A 38 -6.01 -3.40 13.04
N PHE A 39 -5.01 -3.78 13.84
CA PHE A 39 -4.21 -4.96 13.56
C PHE A 39 -5.09 -6.22 13.56
N GLY A 40 -5.10 -6.94 12.44
CA GLY A 40 -5.89 -8.17 12.28
C GLY A 40 -7.37 -7.94 11.96
N LYS A 41 -7.82 -6.69 11.75
CA LYS A 41 -9.18 -6.40 11.28
C LYS A 41 -9.44 -7.11 9.94
N PRO A 42 -10.53 -7.90 9.83
CA PRO A 42 -10.88 -8.53 8.57
C PRO A 42 -11.20 -7.47 7.51
N VAL A 43 -10.51 -7.55 6.39
CA VAL A 43 -10.73 -6.70 5.21
C VAL A 43 -10.76 -7.57 3.95
N ASP A 44 -11.35 -7.03 2.88
CA ASP A 44 -11.37 -7.72 1.59
C ASP A 44 -9.96 -7.77 0.97
N ALA A 45 -9.39 -8.98 0.89
CA ALA A 45 -8.05 -9.19 0.35
C ALA A 45 -7.93 -8.81 -1.12
N ASP A 46 -9.00 -8.94 -1.92
CA ASP A 46 -8.97 -8.52 -3.32
C ASP A 46 -8.83 -7.00 -3.43
N LEU A 47 -9.52 -6.25 -2.56
CA LEU A 47 -9.38 -4.79 -2.51
C LEU A 47 -7.99 -4.36 -2.03
N VAL A 48 -7.38 -5.07 -1.06
CA VAL A 48 -6.01 -4.77 -0.60
C VAL A 48 -4.98 -4.86 -1.74
N ILE A 49 -5.23 -5.74 -2.73
CA ILE A 49 -4.32 -6.00 -3.86
C ILE A 49 -4.69 -5.20 -5.11
N TRP A 50 -5.97 -4.90 -5.35
CA TRP A 50 -6.43 -4.38 -6.63
C TRP A 50 -7.08 -3.01 -6.57
N ASN A 51 -7.44 -2.50 -5.39
CA ASN A 51 -8.21 -1.26 -5.32
C ASN A 51 -7.40 -0.06 -5.80
N ARG A 52 -8.04 0.79 -6.60
CA ARG A 52 -7.49 2.06 -7.10
C ARG A 52 -8.40 3.25 -6.80
N GLU A 53 -9.55 3.01 -6.17
CA GLU A 53 -10.54 4.06 -5.95
C GLU A 53 -9.98 5.17 -5.05
N ARG A 54 -9.30 4.83 -3.94
CA ARG A 54 -8.73 5.81 -3.02
C ARG A 54 -7.70 6.71 -3.69
N VAL A 55 -6.76 6.15 -4.46
CA VAL A 55 -5.72 6.93 -5.16
C VAL A 55 -6.33 7.78 -6.28
N SER A 56 -7.33 7.26 -6.99
CA SER A 56 -8.05 8.02 -8.03
C SER A 56 -8.77 9.22 -7.41
N ALA A 57 -9.51 9.00 -6.32
CA ALA A 57 -10.21 10.06 -5.60
C ALA A 57 -9.23 11.13 -5.08
N ALA A 58 -8.08 10.72 -4.55
CA ALA A 58 -7.04 11.62 -4.08
C ALA A 58 -6.42 12.46 -5.22
N GLN A 59 -6.25 11.89 -6.41
CA GLN A 59 -5.83 12.62 -7.62
C GLN A 59 -6.87 13.65 -8.08
N ASP A 60 -8.16 13.38 -7.83
CA ASP A 60 -9.26 14.32 -8.05
C ASP A 60 -9.45 15.33 -6.89
N GLY A 61 -8.57 15.31 -5.88
CA GLY A 61 -8.56 16.24 -4.75
C GLY A 61 -9.41 15.83 -3.55
N ILE A 62 -10.00 14.62 -3.57
CA ILE A 62 -10.74 14.04 -2.44
C ILE A 62 -9.77 13.24 -1.59
N VAL A 63 -9.26 13.85 -0.53
CA VAL A 63 -8.20 13.30 0.31
C VAL A 63 -8.71 13.14 1.74
N ASN A 64 -8.63 11.91 2.27
CA ASN A 64 -8.98 11.58 3.65
C ASN A 64 -7.84 10.77 4.29
N GLU A 65 -7.61 10.96 5.58
CA GLU A 65 -6.72 10.10 6.36
C GLU A 65 -7.34 8.72 6.60
N ILE A 66 -6.50 7.72 6.79
CA ILE A 66 -6.89 6.43 7.37
C ILE A 66 -6.43 6.45 8.82
N SER A 67 -7.32 6.33 9.80
CA SER A 67 -6.96 6.32 11.21
C SER A 67 -6.28 5.01 11.62
N GLY A 68 -5.67 4.99 12.80
CA GLY A 68 -5.09 3.77 13.40
C GLY A 68 -3.62 3.49 13.08
N ALA A 69 -3.01 4.23 12.14
CA ALA A 69 -1.56 4.22 11.88
C ALA A 69 -1.05 5.60 11.41
N ASP A 70 0.24 5.85 11.58
CA ASP A 70 0.87 7.13 11.21
C ASP A 70 1.10 7.28 9.71
N LEU A 71 1.39 6.16 9.02
CA LEU A 71 1.65 6.18 7.57
C LEU A 71 1.27 4.85 6.92
N PHE A 72 0.54 4.94 5.82
CA PHE A 72 0.25 3.84 4.91
C PHE A 72 1.16 3.94 3.70
N ILE A 73 1.75 2.83 3.27
CA ILE A 73 2.67 2.76 2.14
C ILE A 73 2.12 1.77 1.13
N PHE A 74 1.89 2.25 -0.09
CA PHE A 74 1.26 1.51 -1.18
C PHE A 74 2.10 1.52 -2.45
N GLY A 75 1.90 0.50 -3.28
CA GLY A 75 2.42 0.44 -4.65
C GLY A 75 1.27 0.42 -5.66
N HIS A 76 1.29 -0.57 -6.55
CA HIS A 76 0.24 -0.96 -7.49
C HIS A 76 -0.14 0.04 -8.61
N THR A 77 -0.22 1.33 -8.31
CA THR A 77 -0.61 2.40 -9.23
C THR A 77 0.63 3.22 -9.61
N PRO A 78 1.21 3.01 -10.82
CA PRO A 78 2.41 3.72 -11.23
C PRO A 78 2.20 5.24 -11.31
N ALA A 79 3.14 6.00 -10.77
CA ALA A 79 3.21 7.46 -10.87
C ALA A 79 4.61 7.92 -11.33
N HIS A 80 4.72 9.13 -11.91
CA HIS A 80 6.03 9.63 -12.38
C HIS A 80 7.03 9.90 -11.24
N GLN A 81 6.53 10.18 -10.06
CA GLN A 81 7.27 10.42 -8.82
C GLN A 81 6.47 9.87 -7.64
N PRO A 82 7.12 9.58 -6.49
CA PRO A 82 6.40 9.23 -5.29
C PRO A 82 5.42 10.35 -4.94
N SER A 83 4.22 9.97 -4.51
CA SER A 83 3.17 10.90 -4.11
C SER A 83 2.68 10.55 -2.71
N GLN A 84 2.23 11.57 -1.99
CA GLN A 84 1.61 11.39 -0.69
C GLN A 84 0.31 12.19 -0.64
N TYR A 85 -0.75 11.53 -0.22
CA TYR A 85 -2.06 12.13 0.02
C TYR A 85 -2.44 11.80 1.45
N ALA A 86 -2.68 12.82 2.29
CA ALA A 86 -2.86 12.64 3.73
C ALA A 86 -1.73 11.76 4.33
N ASN A 87 -2.08 10.62 4.93
CA ASN A 87 -1.14 9.64 5.47
C ASN A 87 -0.96 8.41 4.56
N GLN A 88 -1.21 8.53 3.26
CA GLN A 88 -0.98 7.47 2.27
C GLN A 88 0.14 7.83 1.30
N MET A 89 1.23 7.07 1.30
CA MET A 89 2.40 7.24 0.44
C MET A 89 2.40 6.19 -0.68
N TYR A 90 2.44 6.64 -1.93
CA TYR A 90 2.50 5.79 -3.11
C TYR A 90 3.91 5.79 -3.67
N ILE A 91 4.56 4.63 -3.67
CA ILE A 91 5.98 4.46 -4.03
C ILE A 91 6.21 3.75 -5.37
N ASP A 92 5.15 3.28 -6.05
CA ASP A 92 5.29 2.68 -7.37
C ASP A 92 5.58 3.76 -8.41
N THR A 93 6.87 3.93 -8.72
CA THR A 93 7.33 4.85 -9.78
C THR A 93 7.46 4.19 -11.14
N GLY A 94 6.88 3.00 -11.33
CA GLY A 94 6.88 2.30 -12.61
C GLY A 94 8.28 1.85 -13.05
N ALA A 95 9.07 1.28 -12.14
CA ALA A 95 10.46 0.87 -12.39
C ALA A 95 10.61 -0.02 -13.65
N VAL A 96 9.63 -0.89 -13.92
CA VAL A 96 9.61 -1.73 -15.12
C VAL A 96 9.46 -0.95 -16.42
N PHE A 97 8.89 0.26 -16.37
CA PHE A 97 8.63 1.11 -17.54
C PHE A 97 9.71 2.17 -17.76
N CYS A 98 10.28 2.71 -16.68
CA CYS A 98 11.19 3.87 -16.76
C CYS A 98 12.54 3.69 -16.03
N GLY A 99 12.77 2.54 -15.39
CA GLY A 99 13.98 2.25 -14.62
C GLY A 99 14.05 2.94 -13.25
N ARG A 100 13.04 3.72 -12.86
CA ARG A 100 12.99 4.42 -11.57
C ARG A 100 12.39 3.52 -10.49
N LEU A 101 13.25 2.97 -9.64
CA LEU A 101 12.85 2.28 -8.41
C LEU A 101 12.90 3.25 -7.23
N THR A 102 11.81 3.36 -6.49
CA THR A 102 11.73 4.19 -5.28
C THR A 102 12.13 3.38 -4.05
N LEU A 103 12.98 3.96 -3.22
CA LEU A 103 13.36 3.48 -1.89
C LEU A 103 13.23 4.64 -0.91
N VAL A 104 12.54 4.41 0.21
CA VAL A 104 12.18 5.40 1.22
C VAL A 104 12.58 4.94 2.62
#